data_AF-X1NY85-F1
#
_entry.id   AF-X1NY85-F1
#
_cell.length_a   1.000
_cell.length_b   1.000
_cell.length_c   1.000
_cell.angle_alpha   90.00
_cell.angle_beta   90.00
_cell.angle_gamma   90.00
#
_symmetry.space_group_name_H-M   'P 1'
#
loop_
_entity.id
_entity.type
_entity.pdbx_description
1 polymer ?
#
loop_
_entity_poly.entity_id
_entity_poly.type
_entity_poly.pdbx_seq_one_letter_code
_entity_poly.pdbx_strand_id
1 'polypeptide(L)'
;QVNMTGSGTLLDPYVIWDINDLQAMASGIYAPNAYYELGCDIDASVTSTWNWNAGRGVFEGFIPRAFAGNFDGRNYPTSNLYENWTAGEGGLLVGLFSSLITAGAVKNVRIVNANITGYAVGDNAPVMFTCLPYK
;
A
#
# COMPACT_ATOMS: atom_id res chain seq x y z
N GLN A 1 6.88 16.52 -3.26
CA GLN A 1 7.97 15.86 -4.01
C GLN A 1 8.33 14.62 -3.23
N VAL A 2 8.36 13.45 -3.87
CA VAL A 2 8.80 12.20 -3.23
C VAL A 2 10.32 12.20 -3.22
N ASN A 3 10.93 12.09 -2.04
CA ASN A 3 12.39 12.02 -1.86
C ASN A 3 12.69 11.16 -0.62
N MET A 4 12.60 9.84 -0.76
CA MET A 4 13.04 8.92 0.27
C MET A 4 14.55 9.03 0.50
N THR A 5 14.98 8.96 1.75
CA THR A 5 16.39 8.78 2.14
C THR A 5 16.80 7.32 1.99
N GLY A 6 18.10 7.06 1.89
CA GLY A 6 18.68 5.73 1.71
C GLY A 6 18.92 5.38 0.23
N SER A 7 19.53 4.22 -0.02
CA SER A 7 19.91 3.73 -1.35
C SER A 7 19.14 2.49 -1.81
N GLY A 8 18.22 1.98 -0.97
CA GLY A 8 17.39 0.83 -1.28
C GLY A 8 18.11 -0.51 -1.15
N THR A 9 19.21 -0.56 -0.40
CA THR A 9 19.97 -1.79 -0.14
C THR A 9 19.63 -2.38 1.23
N LEU A 10 20.05 -3.62 1.51
CA LEU A 10 19.79 -4.25 2.80
C LEU A 10 20.35 -3.46 3.99
N LEU A 11 21.52 -2.83 3.82
CA LEU A 11 22.19 -2.05 4.88
C LEU A 11 21.78 -0.58 4.89
N ASP A 12 21.11 -0.12 3.84
CA ASP A 12 20.64 1.26 3.69
C ASP A 12 19.32 1.28 2.91
N PRO A 13 18.21 0.82 3.53
CA PRO A 13 16.90 0.76 2.90
C PRO A 13 16.38 2.15 2.56
N TYR A 14 15.49 2.24 1.57
CA TYR A 14 14.71 3.45 1.39
C TYR A 14 13.76 3.65 2.57
N VAL A 15 13.77 4.84 3.18
CA VAL A 15 12.90 5.17 4.30
C VAL A 15 11.66 5.90 3.82
N ILE A 16 10.50 5.37 4.19
CA ILE A 16 9.17 5.88 3.82
C ILE A 16 8.63 6.71 4.99
N TRP A 17 8.36 8.00 4.74
CA TRP A 17 7.89 8.93 5.77
C TRP A 17 6.42 9.35 5.60
N ASP A 18 5.85 9.16 4.41
CA ASP A 18 4.45 9.48 4.18
C ASP A 18 3.78 8.55 3.16
N ILE A 19 2.50 8.79 2.92
CA ILE A 19 1.70 8.01 1.97
C ILE A 19 2.11 8.20 0.51
N ASN A 20 2.74 9.33 0.16
CA ASN A 20 3.22 9.58 -1.20
C ASN A 20 4.49 8.78 -1.47
N ASP A 21 5.41 8.74 -0.50
CA ASP A 21 6.55 7.84 -0.48
C ASP A 21 6.05 6.39 -0.61
N LEU A 22 5.10 5.97 0.22
CA LEU A 22 4.56 4.61 0.17
C LEU A 22 3.96 4.26 -1.20
N GLN A 23 3.26 5.18 -1.86
CA GLN A 23 2.74 4.99 -3.22
C GLN A 23 3.86 4.90 -4.27
N ALA A 24 5.01 5.53 -4.01
CA ALA A 24 6.13 5.64 -4.93
C ALA A 24 7.15 4.50 -4.86
N MET A 25 7.18 3.68 -3.79
CA MET A 25 8.16 2.58 -3.58
C MET A 25 8.14 1.48 -4.67
N ALA A 26 7.15 1.49 -5.56
CA ALA A 26 7.04 0.61 -6.72
C ALA A 26 6.72 1.39 -8.02
N SER A 27 7.07 2.67 -8.04
CA SER A 27 6.99 3.55 -9.21
C SER A 27 8.37 3.74 -9.84
N GLY A 28 8.46 4.08 -11.12
CA GLY A 28 9.71 4.08 -11.90
C GLY A 28 10.87 4.96 -11.39
N ILE A 29 10.69 5.73 -10.31
CA ILE A 29 11.75 6.46 -9.60
C ILE A 29 12.52 5.52 -8.66
N TYR A 30 11.86 4.50 -8.10
CA TYR A 30 12.42 3.56 -7.13
C TYR A 30 12.31 2.12 -7.64
N ALA A 31 13.27 1.27 -7.27
CA ALA A 31 13.32 -0.08 -7.78
C ALA A 31 12.31 -0.98 -7.03
N PRO A 32 11.39 -1.68 -7.72
CA PRO A 32 10.34 -2.50 -7.08
C PRO A 32 10.88 -3.73 -6.33
N ASN A 33 12.18 -4.03 -6.47
CA ASN A 33 12.92 -5.10 -5.80
C ASN A 33 13.93 -4.61 -4.75
N ALA A 34 13.88 -3.31 -4.38
CA ALA A 34 14.75 -2.74 -3.34
C ALA A 34 14.27 -3.07 -1.92
N TYR A 35 15.03 -2.59 -0.93
CA TYR A 35 14.70 -2.65 0.49
C TYR A 35 14.05 -1.35 0.93
N TYR A 36 12.94 -1.47 1.65
CA TYR A 36 12.11 -0.38 2.15
C TYR A 36 11.78 -0.59 3.62
N GLU A 37 11.70 0.51 4.36
CA GLU A 37 11.20 0.50 5.73
C GLU A 37 10.33 1.72 6.04
N LEU A 38 9.38 1.56 6.95
CA LEU A 38 8.62 2.69 7.47
C LEU A 38 9.45 3.47 8.49
N GLY A 39 9.54 4.78 8.32
CA GLY A 39 10.16 5.70 9.27
C GLY A 39 9.22 6.16 10.39
N CYS A 40 7.91 6.15 10.14
CA CYS A 40 6.88 6.59 11.08
C CYS A 40 5.50 5.97 10.75
N ASP A 41 4.53 6.25 11.62
CA ASP A 41 3.10 6.03 11.35
C ASP A 41 2.68 6.78 10.08
N ILE A 42 1.80 6.16 9.28
CA ILE A 42 1.25 6.75 8.05
C ILE A 42 -0.26 6.92 8.23
N ASP A 43 -0.77 8.15 8.05
CA ASP A 43 -2.19 8.39 7.81
C ASP A 43 -2.46 8.44 6.31
N ALA A 44 -3.14 7.40 5.80
CA ALA A 44 -3.50 7.26 4.40
C ALA A 44 -4.93 7.79 4.10
N SER A 45 -5.56 8.52 5.02
CA SER A 45 -6.91 9.08 4.83
C SER A 45 -7.06 9.91 3.55
N VAL A 46 -6.00 10.61 3.14
CA VAL A 46 -5.96 11.41 1.93
C VAL A 46 -6.17 10.59 0.65
N THR A 47 -5.87 9.28 0.65
CA THR A 47 -6.04 8.45 -0.54
C THR A 47 -7.50 8.36 -0.97
N SER A 48 -8.46 8.60 -0.08
CA SER A 48 -9.89 8.72 -0.43
C SER A 48 -10.23 9.78 -1.48
N THR A 49 -9.28 10.70 -1.76
CA THR A 49 -9.41 11.77 -2.75
C THR A 49 -8.55 11.54 -4.00
N TRP A 50 -7.89 10.38 -4.11
CA TRP A 50 -6.97 10.08 -5.19
C TRP A 50 -7.65 9.34 -6.34
N ASN A 51 -7.10 9.53 -7.55
CA ASN A 51 -7.48 8.80 -8.75
C ASN A 51 -8.99 8.89 -9.06
N TRP A 52 -9.43 10.10 -9.41
CA TRP A 52 -10.81 10.31 -9.86
C TRP A 52 -11.09 9.55 -11.16
N ASN A 53 -12.07 8.65 -11.13
CA ASN A 53 -12.58 7.97 -12.32
C ASN A 53 -13.86 8.65 -12.79
N ALA A 54 -13.76 9.46 -13.86
CA ALA A 54 -14.90 10.17 -14.42
C ALA A 54 -15.99 9.25 -14.99
N GLY A 55 -15.64 8.04 -15.45
CA GLY A 55 -16.61 7.07 -15.97
C GLY A 55 -17.45 6.40 -14.89
N ARG A 56 -16.94 6.32 -13.65
CA ARG A 56 -17.64 5.75 -12.49
C ARG A 56 -18.16 6.82 -11.52
N GLY A 57 -17.69 8.06 -11.63
CA GLY A 57 -18.06 9.13 -10.71
C GLY A 57 -17.56 8.90 -9.27
N VAL A 58 -16.40 8.25 -9.11
CA VAL A 58 -15.83 7.92 -7.80
C VAL A 58 -14.32 8.13 -7.78
N PHE A 59 -13.75 8.33 -6.58
CA PHE A 59 -12.32 8.19 -6.35
C PHE A 59 -11.95 6.72 -6.15
N GLU A 60 -10.89 6.28 -6.82
CA GLU A 60 -10.42 4.89 -6.81
C GLU A 60 -9.36 4.62 -5.74
N GLY A 61 -8.73 5.66 -5.21
CA GLY A 61 -7.88 5.52 -4.03
C GLY A 61 -6.42 5.20 -4.32
N PHE A 62 -5.75 4.57 -3.35
CA PHE A 62 -4.36 4.12 -3.48
C PHE A 62 -4.21 3.13 -4.64
N ILE A 63 -3.10 3.20 -5.39
CA ILE A 63 -2.83 2.27 -6.50
C ILE A 63 -1.97 1.11 -5.97
N PRO A 64 -2.54 -0.10 -5.80
CA PRO A 64 -1.78 -1.27 -5.41
C PRO A 64 -0.84 -1.68 -6.55
N ARG A 65 0.39 -2.09 -6.23
CA ARG A 65 1.39 -2.53 -7.23
C ARG A 65 2.00 -3.87 -6.86
N ALA A 66 2.43 -4.61 -7.87
CA ALA A 66 3.20 -5.82 -7.68
C ALA A 66 4.54 -5.45 -7.05
N PHE A 67 4.97 -6.23 -6.06
CA PHE A 67 6.15 -5.94 -5.27
C PHE A 67 7.09 -7.14 -5.24
N ALA A 68 8.36 -6.89 -5.51
CA ALA A 68 9.40 -7.92 -5.56
C ALA A 68 10.52 -7.65 -4.53
N GLY A 69 10.35 -6.62 -3.70
CA GLY A 69 11.37 -6.12 -2.79
C GLY A 69 11.16 -6.58 -1.35
N ASN A 70 11.89 -5.93 -0.45
CA ASN A 70 11.79 -6.17 0.97
C ASN A 70 11.11 -4.98 1.62
N PHE A 71 10.05 -5.20 2.39
CA PHE A 71 9.32 -4.17 3.10
C PHE A 71 9.25 -4.51 4.59
N ASP A 72 9.87 -3.67 5.42
CA ASP A 72 9.76 -3.73 6.88
C ASP A 72 8.85 -2.61 7.38
N GLY A 73 7.63 -2.96 7.80
CA GLY A 73 6.71 -1.99 8.39
C GLY A 73 7.17 -1.46 9.75
N ARG A 74 8.21 -2.06 10.36
CA ARG A 74 8.76 -1.70 11.68
C ARG A 74 7.72 -1.56 12.79
N ASN A 75 6.55 -2.19 12.62
CA ASN A 75 5.35 -2.09 13.47
C ASN A 75 4.72 -0.69 13.56
N TYR A 76 5.11 0.24 12.67
CA TYR A 76 4.39 1.48 12.48
C TYR A 76 3.06 1.21 11.75
N PRO A 77 1.93 1.74 12.23
CA PRO A 77 0.64 1.60 11.57
C PRO A 77 0.54 2.47 10.31
N THR A 78 0.02 1.87 9.24
CA THR A 78 -0.59 2.60 8.13
C THR A 78 -2.11 2.59 8.34
N SER A 79 -2.69 3.75 8.62
CA SER A 79 -4.09 3.91 8.99
C SER A 79 -4.92 4.46 7.83
N ASN A 80 -6.21 4.14 7.80
CA ASN A 80 -7.22 4.79 6.95
C ASN A 80 -6.96 4.66 5.43
N LEU A 81 -6.26 3.62 5.00
CA LEU A 81 -5.99 3.36 3.58
C LEU A 81 -7.32 3.15 2.84
N TYR A 82 -7.54 3.93 1.78
CA TYR A 82 -8.72 3.80 0.92
C TYR A 82 -8.36 3.30 -0.49
N GLU A 83 -9.13 2.32 -0.97
CA GLU A 83 -9.10 1.76 -2.34
C GLU A 83 -10.52 1.39 -2.82
N ASN A 84 -10.82 1.64 -4.10
CA ASN A 84 -12.10 1.32 -4.73
C ASN A 84 -11.93 0.96 -6.22
N TRP A 85 -11.22 -0.14 -6.47
CA TRP A 85 -10.91 -0.67 -7.81
C TRP A 85 -11.88 -1.79 -8.17
N THR A 86 -13.10 -1.45 -8.61
CA THR A 86 -14.16 -2.45 -8.91
C THR A 86 -14.45 -2.68 -10.39
N ALA A 87 -13.61 -2.20 -11.30
CA ALA A 87 -13.92 -2.21 -12.73
C ALA A 87 -13.42 -3.46 -13.50
N GLY A 88 -14.38 -4.23 -14.06
CA GLY A 88 -14.23 -4.99 -15.32
C GLY A 88 -13.56 -6.38 -15.29
N GLU A 89 -13.79 -7.16 -16.35
CA GLU A 89 -13.12 -8.45 -16.64
C GLU A 89 -11.60 -8.26 -16.61
N GLY A 90 -10.98 -8.60 -15.47
CA GLY A 90 -9.54 -8.40 -15.26
C GLY A 90 -9.14 -7.89 -13.87
N GLY A 91 -10.11 -7.51 -13.02
CA GLY A 91 -10.01 -7.33 -11.57
C GLY A 91 -8.64 -6.95 -11.03
N LEU A 92 -8.37 -5.66 -10.87
CA LEU A 92 -7.15 -5.21 -10.20
C LEU A 92 -7.12 -5.75 -8.77
N LEU A 93 -5.99 -6.37 -8.43
CA LEU A 93 -5.74 -6.86 -7.08
C LEU A 93 -5.52 -5.70 -6.14
N VAL A 94 -6.33 -5.62 -5.07
CA VAL A 94 -6.33 -4.52 -4.09
C VAL A 94 -5.52 -4.84 -2.83
N GLY A 95 -5.09 -3.81 -2.11
CA GLY A 95 -4.27 -3.90 -0.89
C GLY A 95 -2.97 -3.10 -0.99
N LEU A 96 -2.16 -3.11 0.08
CA LEU A 96 -0.88 -2.39 0.06
C LEU A 96 0.03 -2.83 -1.10
N PHE A 97 -0.03 -4.11 -1.45
CA PHE A 97 0.63 -4.70 -2.61
C PHE A 97 -0.38 -5.53 -3.39
N SER A 98 -0.39 -5.38 -4.71
CA SER A 98 -1.29 -6.16 -5.57
C SER A 98 -0.87 -7.63 -5.68
N SER A 99 0.42 -7.92 -5.49
CA SER A 99 0.98 -9.27 -5.43
C SER A 99 2.41 -9.23 -4.92
N LEU A 100 2.89 -10.34 -4.33
CA LEU A 100 4.29 -10.52 -3.96
C LEU A 100 4.97 -11.46 -4.96
N ILE A 101 6.06 -11.00 -5.56
CA ILE A 101 6.90 -11.78 -6.47
C ILE A 101 8.02 -12.45 -5.65
N THR A 102 8.36 -13.68 -6.01
CA THR A 102 9.09 -14.72 -5.23
C THR A 102 10.43 -14.34 -4.59
N ALA A 103 10.96 -13.14 -4.80
CA ALA A 103 12.23 -12.67 -4.23
C ALA A 103 12.08 -11.72 -3.03
N GLY A 104 10.85 -11.28 -2.72
CA GLY A 104 10.58 -10.26 -1.72
C GLY A 104 10.08 -10.80 -0.37
N ALA A 105 10.29 -10.02 0.70
CA ALA A 105 9.75 -10.31 2.03
C ALA A 105 9.00 -9.09 2.58
N VAL A 106 7.82 -9.32 3.15
CA VAL A 106 7.00 -8.31 3.82
C VAL A 106 6.83 -8.70 5.27
N LYS A 107 7.23 -7.84 6.20
CA LYS A 107 7.20 -8.13 7.65
C LYS A 107 6.83 -6.89 8.47
N ASN A 108 6.38 -7.13 9.70
CA ASN A 108 6.05 -6.08 10.69
C ASN A 108 5.06 -5.03 10.18
N VAL A 109 4.16 -5.42 9.27
CA VAL A 109 3.16 -4.54 8.66
C VAL A 109 1.93 -4.47 9.54
N ARG A 110 1.44 -3.25 9.80
CA ARG A 110 0.20 -3.01 10.51
C ARG A 110 -0.68 -2.09 9.66
N ILE A 111 -1.81 -2.62 9.20
CA ILE A 111 -2.84 -1.84 8.52
C ILE A 111 -4.00 -1.65 9.49
N VAL A 112 -4.45 -0.41 9.67
CA VAL A 112 -5.50 -0.04 10.62
C VAL A 112 -6.61 0.71 9.90
N ASN A 113 -7.87 0.36 10.14
CA ASN A 113 -9.04 1.06 9.59
C ASN A 113 -9.03 1.24 8.06
N ALA A 114 -8.54 0.25 7.31
CA ALA A 114 -8.55 0.33 5.84
C ALA A 114 -9.97 0.12 5.28
N ASN A 115 -10.29 0.89 4.24
CA ASN A 115 -11.51 0.78 3.45
C ASN A 115 -11.13 0.39 2.02
N ILE A 116 -11.17 -0.91 1.75
CA ILE A 116 -10.69 -1.49 0.48
C ILE A 116 -11.84 -2.20 -0.20
N THR A 117 -12.15 -1.77 -1.43
CA THR A 117 -13.16 -2.38 -2.29
C THR A 117 -12.52 -2.80 -3.62
N GLY A 118 -12.51 -4.10 -3.93
CA GLY A 118 -11.97 -4.65 -5.17
C GLY A 118 -11.78 -6.17 -5.10
N TYR A 119 -11.01 -6.73 -6.04
CA TYR A 119 -10.68 -8.17 -6.04
C TYR A 119 -9.43 -8.39 -5.16
N ALA A 120 -9.57 -9.01 -3.99
CA ALA A 120 -8.43 -9.22 -3.09
C ALA A 120 -7.61 -10.48 -3.46
N VAL A 121 -6.29 -10.45 -3.26
CA VAL A 121 -5.46 -11.67 -3.17
C VAL A 121 -5.39 -12.14 -1.72
N GLY A 122 -6.03 -13.27 -1.43
CA GLY A 122 -5.89 -14.13 -0.23
C GLY A 122 -6.33 -13.49 1.10
N ASP A 123 -7.37 -13.92 1.81
CA ASP A 123 -8.08 -15.21 1.87
C ASP A 123 -9.52 -15.13 1.33
N ASN A 124 -10.12 -16.30 1.05
CA ASN A 124 -11.55 -16.47 0.78
C ASN A 124 -12.44 -16.10 1.99
N ALA A 125 -12.41 -14.85 2.42
CA ALA A 125 -13.37 -14.25 3.31
C ALA A 125 -13.62 -12.81 2.88
N PRO A 126 -14.86 -12.30 2.88
CA PRO A 126 -15.08 -10.87 2.83
C PRO A 126 -14.38 -10.28 4.06
N VAL A 127 -13.22 -9.64 3.87
CA VAL A 127 -12.52 -8.97 4.96
C VAL A 127 -13.24 -7.65 5.23
N MET A 128 -14.44 -7.76 5.82
CA MET A 128 -15.09 -6.67 6.52
C MET A 128 -14.21 -6.37 7.73
N PHE A 129 -13.29 -5.42 7.60
CA PHE A 129 -12.64 -4.80 8.75
C PHE A 129 -13.68 -3.93 9.46
N THR A 130 -14.60 -4.53 10.23
CA THR A 130 -15.33 -3.78 11.23
C THR A 130 -14.36 -3.42 12.33
N CYS A 131 -14.03 -2.12 12.42
CA CYS A 131 -13.36 -1.51 13.55
C CYS A 131 -13.97 -2.02 14.87
N LEU A 132 -13.20 -2.77 15.66
CA LEU A 132 -13.41 -2.74 17.10
C LEU A 132 -12.70 -1.50 17.63
N PRO A 133 -13.39 -0.63 18.40
CA PRO A 133 -12.72 0.47 19.06
C PRO A 133 -11.67 -0.10 20.02
N TYR A 134 -10.43 0.36 19.86
CA TYR A 134 -9.35 0.11 20.80
C TYR A 134 -9.76 0.70 22.16
N LYS A 135 -9.77 -0.14 23.20
CA LYS A 135 -9.84 0.29 24.61
C LYS A 135 -8.42 0.49 25.15
#